data_AF-X1AK01-F1
#
_entry.id   AF-X1AK01-F1
#
_cell.length_a   1.000
_cell.length_b   1.000
_cell.length_c   1.000
_cell.angle_alpha   90.00
_cell.angle_beta   90.00
_cell.angle_gamma   90.00
#
_symmetry.space_group_name_H-M   'P 1'
#
loop_
_entity.id
_entity.type
_entity.pdbx_description
1 polymer ?
#
loop_
_entity_poly.entity_id
_entity_poly.type
_entity_poly.pdbx_seq_one_letter_code
_entity_poly.pdbx_strand_id
1 'polypeptide(L)'
;MGKKITIEPITRIEGHAKVTIHLDDEGNVEKALFHVNQFRGFEKFCEGRLYFEMPQITPRICGICPVSHHLASAKACDEIIGVDIPKTGKLLRD
;
A
#
# COMPACT_ATOMS: atom_id res chain seq x y z
N MET A 1 27.36 15.23 21.23
CA MET A 1 27.41 13.99 20.42
C MET A 1 25.99 13.51 20.18
N GLY A 2 25.50 13.63 18.94
CA GLY A 2 24.11 13.35 18.58
C GLY A 2 23.64 11.94 18.96
N LYS A 3 22.38 11.85 19.39
CA LYS A 3 21.75 10.61 19.89
C LYS A 3 20.88 9.98 18.80
N LYS A 4 20.92 8.65 18.67
CA LYS A 4 20.03 7.89 17.78
C LYS A 4 18.91 7.21 18.59
N ILE A 5 17.66 7.49 18.24
CA ILE A 5 16.47 6.78 18.74
C ILE A 5 15.99 5.82 17.65
N THR A 6 15.70 4.58 18.03
CA THR A 6 15.16 3.57 17.11
C THR A 6 13.84 3.04 17.66
N ILE A 7 12.80 3.05 16.83
CA ILE A 7 11.47 2.51 17.14
C ILE A 7 11.22 1.33 16.19
N GLU A 8 11.31 0.12 16.74
CA GLU A 8 11.12 -1.15 16.03
C GLU A 8 10.64 -2.23 17.02
N PRO A 9 9.44 -2.81 16.86
CA PRO A 9 8.46 -2.53 15.81
C PRO A 9 7.70 -1.22 16.05
N ILE A 10 7.23 -0.58 14.97
CA ILE A 10 6.14 0.39 15.05
C ILE A 10 4.84 -0.38 15.28
N THR A 11 4.10 -0.04 16.33
CA THR A 11 2.82 -0.71 16.68
C THR A 11 1.62 0.17 16.33
N ARG A 12 0.41 -0.44 16.33
CA ARG A 12 -0.86 0.17 15.91
C ARG A 12 -0.87 0.68 14.46
N ILE A 13 -0.15 -0.03 13.59
CA ILE A 13 -0.18 0.13 12.13
C ILE A 13 -0.49 -1.20 11.46
N GLU A 14 -0.83 -1.16 10.18
CA GLU A 14 -0.76 -2.33 9.33
C GLU A 14 0.70 -2.55 8.86
N GLY A 15 1.12 -3.81 8.80
CA GLY A 15 2.43 -4.19 8.25
C GLY A 15 3.62 -4.01 9.19
N HIS A 16 4.81 -3.99 8.60
CA HIS A 16 6.09 -3.93 9.31
C HIS A 16 6.90 -2.69 8.91
N ALA A 17 7.30 -1.92 9.91
CA ALA A 17 8.12 -0.75 9.71
C ALA A 17 8.98 -0.42 10.93
N LYS A 18 9.96 0.45 10.69
CA LYS A 18 10.91 0.99 11.67
C LYS A 18 11.07 2.48 11.45
N VAL A 19 11.19 3.25 12.53
CA VAL A 19 11.64 4.65 12.47
C VAL A 19 12.99 4.78 13.14
N THR A 20 13.90 5.48 12.47
CA THR A 20 15.15 5.95 13.06
C THR A 20 15.13 7.47 13.17
N ILE A 21 15.39 8.01 14.35
CA ILE A 21 15.47 9.45 14.60
C ILE A 21 16.87 9.79 15.09
N HIS A 22 17.52 10.73 14.42
CA HIS A 22 18.81 11.30 14.81
C HIS A 22 18.56 12.66 15.44
N LEU A 23 19.05 12.84 16.66
CA LEU A 23 18.99 14.09 17.40
C LEU A 23 20.35 14.79 17.35
N ASP A 24 20.32 16.12 17.24
CA ASP A 24 21.50 16.95 17.43
C ASP A 24 21.92 17.01 18.91
N ASP A 25 22.93 17.83 19.20
CA ASP A 25 23.47 17.99 20.55
C ASP A 25 22.55 18.77 21.49
N GLU A 26 21.60 19.55 20.94
CA GLU A 26 20.56 20.28 21.68
C GLU A 26 19.32 19.41 21.94
N GLY A 27 19.26 18.23 21.33
CA GLY A 27 18.14 17.30 21.42
C GLY A 27 17.04 17.53 20.37
N ASN A 28 17.25 18.42 19.40
CA ASN A 28 16.32 18.62 18.30
C ASN A 28 16.44 17.50 17.26
N VAL A 29 15.36 17.25 16.51
CA VAL A 29 15.40 16.26 15.41
C VAL A 29 16.17 16.83 14.23
N GLU A 30 17.35 16.28 13.98
CA GLU A 30 18.14 16.56 12.78
C GLU A 30 17.65 15.75 11.58
N LYS A 31 17.29 14.47 11.82
CA LYS A 31 16.86 13.56 10.74
C LYS A 31 15.92 12.48 11.24
N ALA A 32 14.86 12.21 10.47
CA ALA A 32 13.97 11.08 10.66
C ALA A 32 13.94 10.19 9.41
N LEU A 33 14.05 8.89 9.59
CA LEU A 33 14.04 7.88 8.53
C LEU A 33 12.92 6.89 8.80
N PHE A 34 12.04 6.72 7.82
CA PHE A 34 11.02 5.67 7.81
C PHE A 34 11.50 4.51 6.96
N HIS A 35 11.49 3.31 7.53
CA HIS A 35 11.92 2.08 6.88
C HIS A 35 10.71 1.15 6.77
N VAL A 36 10.39 0.72 5.54
CA VAL A 36 9.38 -0.30 5.27
C VAL A 36 10.09 -1.65 5.24
N ASN A 37 9.78 -2.51 6.21
CA ASN A 37 10.51 -3.76 6.44
C ASN A 37 9.75 -4.98 5.85
N GLN A 38 8.79 -4.75 4.96
CA GLN A 38 7.97 -5.79 4.36
C GLN A 38 7.94 -5.69 2.84
N PHE A 39 7.95 -6.84 2.19
CA PHE A 39 7.82 -6.95 0.74
C PHE A 39 7.15 -8.28 0.37
N ARG A 40 6.24 -8.25 -0.60
CA ARG A 40 5.57 -9.46 -1.15
C ARG A 40 5.58 -9.53 -2.68
N GLY A 41 5.83 -8.43 -3.39
CA GLY A 41 5.99 -8.43 -4.85
C GLY A 41 4.75 -8.77 -5.66
N PHE A 42 3.58 -8.23 -5.30
CA PHE A 42 2.33 -8.48 -6.03
C PHE A 42 2.41 -8.12 -7.52
N GLU A 43 3.16 -7.07 -7.87
CA GLU A 43 3.36 -6.64 -9.26
C GLU A 43 3.95 -7.77 -10.10
N LYS A 44 5.01 -8.41 -9.59
CA LYS A 44 5.65 -9.55 -10.28
C LYS A 44 4.74 -10.76 -10.34
N PHE A 45 3.97 -11.01 -9.27
CA PHE A 45 3.00 -12.10 -9.21
C PHE A 45 1.85 -11.95 -10.23
N CYS A 46 1.53 -10.72 -10.62
CA CYS A 46 0.48 -10.42 -11.60
C CYS A 46 0.92 -10.58 -13.05
N GLU A 47 2.23 -10.61 -13.34
CA GLU A 47 2.72 -10.77 -14.71
C GLU A 47 2.26 -12.11 -15.32
N GLY A 48 1.77 -12.08 -16.55
CA GLY A 48 1.29 -13.26 -17.27
C GLY A 48 -0.09 -13.77 -16.84
N ARG A 49 -0.72 -13.15 -15.84
CA ARG A 49 -2.09 -13.49 -15.42
C ARG A 49 -3.15 -12.83 -16.28
N LEU A 50 -4.34 -13.41 -16.26
CA LEU A 50 -5.50 -12.83 -16.91
C LEU A 50 -5.97 -11.60 -16.12
N TYR A 51 -6.22 -10.50 -16.83
CA TYR A 51 -6.57 -9.22 -16.20
C TYR A 51 -7.80 -9.31 -15.28
N PHE A 52 -8.80 -10.14 -15.63
CA PHE A 52 -10.00 -10.30 -14.82
C PHE A 52 -9.78 -11.04 -13.49
N GLU A 53 -8.60 -11.64 -13.26
CA GLU A 53 -8.23 -12.20 -11.95
C GLU A 53 -7.80 -11.11 -10.96
N MET A 54 -7.39 -9.93 -11.46
CA MET A 54 -6.79 -8.88 -10.64
C MET A 54 -7.72 -8.42 -9.50
N PRO A 55 -9.04 -8.24 -9.68
CA PRO A 55 -9.93 -7.85 -8.59
C PRO A 55 -10.04 -8.88 -7.45
N GLN A 56 -9.57 -10.12 -7.64
CA GLN A 56 -9.50 -11.15 -6.60
C GLN A 56 -8.11 -11.21 -5.95
N ILE A 57 -7.06 -10.88 -6.71
CA ILE A 57 -5.66 -10.93 -6.26
C ILE A 57 -5.28 -9.67 -5.50
N THR A 58 -5.49 -8.49 -6.08
CA THR A 58 -5.03 -7.21 -5.50
C THR A 58 -5.64 -6.85 -4.15
N PRO A 59 -6.86 -7.25 -3.76
CA PRO A 59 -7.37 -6.99 -2.40
C PRO A 59 -6.55 -7.67 -1.31
N ARG A 60 -5.67 -8.61 -1.67
CA ARG A 60 -4.78 -9.29 -0.72
C ARG A 60 -3.50 -8.50 -0.49
N ILE A 61 -3.30 -7.37 -1.17
CA ILE A 61 -2.24 -6.41 -0.85
C ILE A 61 -2.46 -5.83 0.55
N CYS A 62 -3.68 -5.53 0.97
CA CYS A 62 -3.90 -5.02 2.31
C CYS A 62 -5.26 -5.46 2.85
N GLY A 63 -5.26 -6.05 4.04
CA GLY A 63 -6.49 -6.46 4.73
C GLY A 63 -7.25 -5.28 5.37
N ILE A 64 -6.61 -4.12 5.54
CA ILE A 64 -7.25 -2.90 6.08
C ILE A 64 -7.92 -2.08 4.98
N CYS A 65 -7.30 -1.95 3.80
CA CYS A 65 -7.90 -1.27 2.64
C CYS A 65 -8.18 -2.20 1.44
N PRO A 66 -8.80 -3.38 1.64
CA PRO A 66 -8.97 -4.37 0.57
C PRO A 66 -9.92 -3.88 -0.53
N VAL A 67 -10.93 -3.09 -0.16
CA VAL A 67 -11.93 -2.55 -1.11
C VAL A 67 -11.28 -1.56 -2.07
N SER A 68 -10.36 -0.71 -1.60
CA SER A 68 -9.65 0.24 -2.47
C SER A 68 -8.85 -0.47 -3.55
N HIS A 69 -8.14 -1.55 -3.19
CA HIS A 69 -7.43 -2.37 -4.16
C HIS A 69 -8.36 -3.12 -5.13
N HIS A 70 -9.49 -3.62 -4.63
CA HIS A 70 -10.52 -4.25 -5.46
C HIS A 70 -11.06 -3.27 -6.51
N LEU A 71 -11.48 -2.09 -6.08
CA LEU A 71 -12.06 -1.06 -6.94
C LEU A 71 -11.05 -0.52 -7.95
N ALA A 72 -9.81 -0.26 -7.53
CA ALA A 72 -8.75 0.17 -8.43
C ALA A 72 -8.50 -0.88 -9.54
N SER A 73 -8.44 -2.16 -9.15
CA SER A 73 -8.28 -3.23 -10.12
C SER A 73 -9.49 -3.40 -11.05
N ALA A 74 -10.71 -3.29 -10.53
CA ALA A 74 -11.91 -3.39 -11.36
C ALA A 74 -11.99 -2.25 -12.38
N LYS A 75 -11.66 -1.02 -11.97
CA LYS A 75 -11.59 0.16 -12.85
C LYS A 75 -10.52 -0.01 -13.93
N ALA A 76 -9.34 -0.52 -13.57
CA ALA A 76 -8.30 -0.84 -14.55
C ALA A 76 -8.75 -1.91 -15.56
N CYS A 77 -9.48 -2.94 -15.11
CA CYS A 77 -10.05 -3.95 -16.02
C CYS A 77 -11.05 -3.32 -17.00
N ASP A 78 -11.95 -2.46 -16.52
CA ASP A 78 -12.93 -1.76 -17.36
C ASP A 78 -12.26 -0.90 -18.45
N GLU A 79 -11.16 -0.22 -18.09
CA GLU A 79 -10.34 0.55 -19.05
C GLU A 79 -9.67 -0.34 -20.10
N ILE A 80 -9.10 -1.50 -19.71
CA ILE A 80 -8.45 -2.45 -20.63
C ILE A 80 -9.44 -2.98 -21.68
N ILE A 81 -10.68 -3.26 -21.28
CA ILE A 81 -11.72 -3.77 -22.19
C ILE A 81 -12.47 -2.65 -22.92
N GLY A 82 -12.26 -1.38 -22.55
CA GLY A 82 -12.85 -0.22 -23.20
C GLY A 82 -14.38 -0.12 -23.02
N VAL A 83 -14.92 -0.59 -21.90
CA VAL A 83 -16.37 -0.56 -21.65
C VAL A 83 -16.77 0.61 -20.77
N ASP A 84 -17.91 1.23 -21.07
CA ASP A 84 -18.59 2.12 -20.13
C ASP A 84 -19.61 1.32 -19.31
N ILE A 85 -19.37 1.21 -18.01
CA ILE A 85 -20.26 0.46 -17.12
C ILE A 85 -21.59 1.21 -16.89
N PRO A 86 -22.70 0.51 -16.61
CA PRO A 86 -23.97 1.15 -16.30
C PRO A 86 -23.87 2.16 -15.15
N LYS A 87 -24.69 3.21 -15.18
CA LYS A 87 -24.73 4.26 -14.12
C LYS A 87 -24.81 3.68 -12.71
N THR A 88 -25.65 2.66 -12.50
CA THR A 88 -25.76 1.97 -11.20
C THR A 88 -24.45 1.32 -10.77
N GLY A 89 -23.69 0.75 -11.72
CA GLY A 89 -22.38 0.18 -11.47
C GLY A 89 -21.34 1.22 -11.05
N LYS A 90 -21.37 2.43 -11.63
CA LYS A 90 -20.53 3.55 -11.18
C LYS A 90 -20.87 3.97 -9.75
N LEU A 91 -22.16 4.20 -9.47
CA LEU A 91 -22.63 4.65 -8.16
C LEU A 91 -22.35 3.67 -7.00
N LEU A 92 -22.27 2.37 -7.27
CA LEU A 92 -21.88 1.38 -6.26
C LEU A 92 -20.37 1.35 -5.96
N ARG A 93 -19.56 2.01 -6.79
CA ARG A 93 -18.09 2.02 -6.76
C ARG A 93 -17.49 3.40 -6.45
N ASP A 94 -18.34 4.39 -6.20
CA ASP A 94 -18.02 5.75 -5.76
C ASP A 94 -18.17 5.86 -4.23
#